data_AF-A0A2P2IBA3-F1
#
_entry.id   AF-A0A2P2IBA3-F1
#
_cell.length_a   1.000
_cell.length_b   1.000
_cell.length_c   1.000
_cell.angle_alpha   90.00
_cell.angle_beta   90.00
_cell.angle_gamma   90.00
#
_symmetry.space_group_name_H-M   'P 1'
#
loop_
_entity.id
_entity.type
_entity.pdbx_description
1 polymer ?
#
loop_
_entity_poly.entity_id
_entity_poly.type
_entity_poly.pdbx_seq_one_letter_code
_entity_poly.pdbx_strand_id
1 'polypeptide(L)'
;VIILMVFLVLPFDYPNTRYFQQHVASVLQLLLWAQCMLLVGQIPACGIYVVMFTRVAGVFVRIFAVYFSLLLAFTFSFHISEHVEGKTCATILDVFLTFLKTLTMMIGELDYTEEFVQQLRNLPFTSHIIFILFVIMVAIILSNLLVALAVNDVQSLRSSAHLERLIKQMELVYDMEQSFYGMSYLLVHLHLARFSKYTTNATNY
;
A
#
# COMPACT_ATOMS: atom_id res chain seq x y z
N VAL A 1 12.92 19.05 -4.61
CA VAL A 1 12.50 18.38 -3.35
C VAL A 1 13.39 17.18 -3.03
N ILE A 2 13.48 16.15 -3.88
CA ILE A 2 14.36 14.98 -3.66
C ILE A 2 15.83 15.39 -3.46
N ILE A 3 16.35 16.28 -4.32
CA ILE A 3 17.72 16.81 -4.21
C ILE A 3 17.92 17.57 -2.88
N LEU A 4 16.89 18.28 -2.40
CA LEU A 4 16.91 19.05 -1.15
C LEU A 4 16.86 18.13 0.08
N MET A 5 16.17 16.98 -0.03
CA MET A 5 16.11 15.94 1.00
C MET A 5 17.44 15.15 1.06
N VAL A 6 18.07 14.87 -0.08
CA VAL A 6 19.42 14.27 -0.15
C VAL A 6 20.48 15.22 0.43
N PHE A 7 20.37 16.52 0.17
CA PHE A 7 21.29 17.52 0.72
C PHE A 7 21.11 17.71 2.23
N LEU A 8 19.91 17.50 2.78
CA LEU A 8 19.65 17.54 4.23
C LEU A 8 20.23 16.32 4.98
N VAL A 9 20.46 15.20 4.28
CA VAL A 9 21.09 13.98 4.84
C VAL A 9 22.61 14.15 5.01
N LEU A 10 23.23 15.17 4.41
CA LEU A 10 24.63 15.48 4.66
C LEU A 10 24.79 15.94 6.12
N PRO A 11 25.62 15.27 6.93
CA PRO A 11 25.78 15.62 8.34
C PRO A 11 26.40 17.01 8.44
N PHE A 12 25.61 17.99 8.88
CA PHE A 12 26.14 19.25 9.38
C PHE A 12 26.92 18.95 10.65
N ASP A 13 28.24 19.06 10.58
CA ASP A 13 29.18 18.71 11.65
C ASP A 13 29.12 19.71 12.81
N TYR A 14 28.02 19.67 13.56
CA TYR A 14 27.83 20.40 14.81
C TYR A 14 27.79 19.39 15.98
N PRO A 15 28.69 19.51 16.96
CA PRO A 15 28.91 18.46 17.96
C PRO A 15 27.74 18.25 18.92
N ASN A 16 26.85 19.24 19.09
CA ASN A 16 25.79 19.19 20.11
C ASN A 16 24.43 18.67 19.60
N THR A 17 24.30 18.37 18.31
CA THR A 17 23.03 17.99 17.66
C THR A 17 23.03 16.60 17.03
N ARG A 18 24.13 15.83 17.16
CA ARG A 18 24.35 14.57 16.42
C ARG A 18 23.24 13.54 16.60
N TYR A 19 22.75 13.31 17.81
CA TYR A 19 21.66 12.34 18.06
C TYR A 19 20.36 12.74 17.38
N PHE A 20 19.91 13.98 17.58
CA PHE A 20 18.68 14.48 16.96
C PHE A 20 18.80 14.49 15.43
N GLN A 21 19.94 14.91 14.90
CA GLN A 21 20.23 14.87 13.47
C GLN A 21 20.17 13.45 12.90
N GLN A 22 20.68 12.45 13.60
CA GLN A 22 20.63 11.05 13.16
C GLN A 22 19.19 10.50 13.13
N HIS A 23 18.37 10.80 14.14
CA HIS A 23 16.95 10.41 14.14
C HIS A 23 16.16 11.10 13.02
N VAL A 24 16.39 12.39 12.83
CA VAL A 24 15.75 13.16 11.76
C VAL A 24 16.20 12.63 10.39
N ALA A 25 17.50 12.38 10.20
CA ALA A 25 18.05 11.85 8.97
C ALA A 25 17.49 10.45 8.62
N SER A 26 17.30 9.56 9.59
CA SER A 26 16.74 8.22 9.32
C SER A 26 15.27 8.29 8.90
N VAL A 27 14.47 9.15 9.54
CA VAL A 27 13.06 9.38 9.16
C VAL A 27 12.97 10.02 7.78
N LEU A 28 13.81 11.03 7.50
CA LEU A 28 13.85 11.66 6.18
C LEU A 28 14.28 10.69 5.08
N GLN A 29 15.24 9.81 5.36
CA GLN A 29 15.66 8.78 4.41
C GLN A 29 14.48 7.85 4.07
N LEU A 30 13.70 7.42 5.07
CA LEU A 30 12.49 6.63 4.83
C LEU A 30 11.47 7.38 3.97
N LEU A 31 11.19 8.64 4.30
CA LEU A 31 10.26 9.49 3.55
C LEU A 31 10.72 9.75 2.11
N LEU A 32 12.03 9.91 1.90
CA LEU A 32 12.64 10.04 0.58
C LEU A 32 12.35 8.80 -0.28
N TRP A 33 12.61 7.60 0.24
CA TRP A 33 12.34 6.35 -0.49
C TRP A 33 10.84 6.13 -0.73
N ALA A 34 9.98 6.51 0.22
CA ALA A 34 8.53 6.50 0.01
C ALA A 34 8.11 7.45 -1.13
N GLN A 35 8.68 8.66 -1.19
CA GLN A 35 8.43 9.61 -2.28
C GLN A 35 8.98 9.10 -3.62
N CYS A 36 10.14 8.45 -3.62
CA CYS A 36 10.70 7.80 -4.81
C CYS A 36 9.76 6.71 -5.33
N MET A 37 9.15 5.92 -4.45
CA MET A 37 8.17 4.89 -4.83
C MET A 37 6.94 5.50 -5.52
N LEU A 38 6.43 6.65 -5.05
CA LEU A 38 5.35 7.40 -5.70
C LEU A 38 5.75 7.96 -7.08
N LEU A 39 7.01 8.37 -7.26
CA LEU A 39 7.52 8.84 -8.56
C LEU A 39 7.71 7.71 -9.57
N VAL A 40 8.16 6.53 -9.12
CA VAL A 40 8.12 5.30 -9.94
C VAL A 40 6.69 5.00 -10.38
N GLY A 41 5.70 5.41 -9.58
CA GLY A 41 4.28 5.38 -9.92
C GLY A 41 3.89 6.14 -11.21
N GLN A 42 4.72 7.08 -11.67
CA GLN A 42 4.48 7.86 -12.89
C GLN A 42 4.96 7.14 -14.16
N ILE A 43 5.73 6.06 -14.03
CA ILE A 43 6.22 5.28 -15.17
C ILE A 43 5.09 4.36 -15.65
N PRO A 44 4.70 4.37 -16.94
CA PRO A 44 3.55 3.62 -17.46
C PRO A 44 3.58 2.11 -17.15
N ALA A 45 4.75 1.50 -17.08
CA ALA A 45 4.92 0.08 -16.78
C ALA A 45 4.85 -0.25 -15.27
N CYS A 46 5.35 0.65 -14.41
CA CYS A 46 5.43 0.41 -12.95
C CYS A 46 4.26 1.03 -12.17
N GLY A 47 3.56 2.01 -12.76
CA GLY A 47 2.54 2.82 -12.12
C GLY A 47 1.38 2.02 -11.54
N ILE A 48 0.95 0.98 -12.26
CA ILE A 48 -0.15 0.13 -11.82
C ILE A 48 0.15 -0.53 -10.47
N TYR A 49 1.38 -1.02 -10.27
CA TYR A 49 1.77 -1.69 -9.02
C TYR A 49 1.88 -0.73 -7.84
N VAL A 50 2.40 0.48 -8.07
CA VAL A 50 2.50 1.53 -7.04
C VAL A 50 1.12 2.02 -6.60
N VAL A 51 0.21 2.20 -7.56
CA VAL A 51 -1.19 2.58 -7.28
C VAL A 51 -1.91 1.48 -6.51
N MET A 52 -1.73 0.21 -6.90
CA MET A 52 -2.27 -0.94 -6.17
C MET A 52 -1.79 -0.97 -4.72
N PHE A 53 -0.47 -0.85 -4.48
CA PHE A 53 0.08 -0.83 -3.13
C PHE A 53 -0.49 0.32 -2.28
N THR A 54 -0.50 1.54 -2.82
CA THR A 54 -0.97 2.72 -2.08
C THR A 54 -2.45 2.58 -1.71
N ARG A 55 -3.25 1.98 -2.58
CA ARG A 55 -4.67 1.70 -2.31
C ARG A 55 -4.85 0.67 -1.20
N VAL A 56 -4.16 -0.46 -1.29
CA VAL A 56 -4.19 -1.53 -0.28
C VAL A 56 -3.71 -1.01 1.07
N ALA A 57 -2.63 -0.24 1.09
CA ALA A 57 -2.12 0.39 2.31
C ALA A 57 -3.15 1.33 2.96
N GLY A 58 -3.84 2.17 2.17
CA GLY A 58 -4.88 3.06 2.68
C GLY A 58 -6.09 2.32 3.26
N VAL A 59 -6.47 1.21 2.64
CA VAL A 59 -7.55 0.34 3.14
C VAL A 59 -7.13 -0.35 4.43
N PHE A 60 -5.92 -0.92 4.45
CA PHE A 60 -5.33 -1.49 5.64
C PHE A 60 -5.32 -0.49 6.81
N VAL A 61 -4.83 0.74 6.61
CA VAL A 61 -4.80 1.78 7.65
C VAL A 61 -6.20 2.08 8.19
N ARG A 62 -7.21 2.18 7.32
CA ARG A 62 -8.59 2.44 7.74
C ARG A 62 -9.13 1.30 8.61
N ILE A 63 -8.92 0.06 8.19
CA ILE A 63 -9.38 -1.13 8.91
C ILE A 63 -8.64 -1.24 10.24
N PHE A 64 -7.31 -1.13 10.20
CA PHE A 64 -6.44 -1.15 11.38
C PHE A 64 -6.85 -0.07 12.39
N ALA A 65 -7.19 1.14 11.96
CA ALA A 65 -7.67 2.20 12.84
C ALA A 65 -8.99 1.85 13.55
N VAL A 66 -9.91 1.14 12.90
CA VAL A 66 -11.15 0.65 13.53
C VAL A 66 -10.85 -0.40 14.59
N TYR A 67 -9.94 -1.33 14.30
CA TYR A 67 -9.56 -2.41 15.21
C TYR A 67 -8.47 -2.02 16.21
N PHE A 68 -7.96 -0.80 16.15
CA PHE A 68 -6.92 -0.29 17.05
C PHE A 68 -7.35 -0.33 18.51
N SER A 69 -8.63 -0.05 18.80
CA SER A 69 -9.18 -0.14 20.16
C SER A 69 -9.13 -1.56 20.72
N LEU A 70 -9.35 -2.58 19.88
CA LEU A 70 -9.24 -3.99 20.26
C LEU A 70 -7.79 -4.34 20.63
N LEU A 71 -6.82 -3.88 19.83
CA LEU A 71 -5.39 -4.10 20.10
C LEU A 71 -4.98 -3.46 21.43
N LEU A 72 -5.42 -2.23 21.70
CA LEU A 72 -5.17 -1.57 22.98
C LEU A 72 -5.78 -2.33 24.16
N ALA A 73 -7.00 -2.85 24.05
CA ALA A 73 -7.64 -3.62 25.12
C ALA A 73 -6.82 -4.86 25.52
N PHE A 74 -6.31 -5.61 24.53
CA PHE A 74 -5.45 -6.76 24.79
C PHE A 74 -4.07 -6.35 25.32
N THR A 75 -3.51 -5.24 24.81
CA THR A 75 -2.25 -4.68 25.30
C THR A 75 -2.32 -4.37 26.79
N PHE A 76 -3.35 -3.63 27.21
CA PHE A 76 -3.53 -3.31 28.63
C PHE A 76 -3.80 -4.55 29.47
N SER A 77 -4.56 -5.52 28.94
CA SER A 77 -4.81 -6.79 29.64
C SER A 77 -3.50 -7.56 29.88
N PHE A 78 -2.63 -7.67 28.88
CA PHE A 78 -1.34 -8.32 29.03
C PHE A 78 -0.39 -7.54 29.95
N HIS A 79 -0.35 -6.22 29.82
CA HIS A 79 0.46 -5.38 30.71
C HIS A 79 0.05 -5.57 32.18
N ILE A 80 -1.26 -5.64 32.47
CA ILE A 80 -1.76 -5.91 33.82
C ILE A 80 -1.39 -7.32 34.28
N SER A 81 -1.58 -8.34 33.43
CA SER A 81 -1.23 -9.73 33.75
C SER A 81 0.25 -9.91 34.05
N GLU A 82 1.15 -9.25 33.32
CA GLU A 82 2.61 -9.30 33.53
C GLU A 82 3.02 -8.52 34.80
N HIS A 83 2.29 -7.45 35.17
CA HIS A 83 2.58 -6.66 36.37
C HIS A 83 2.29 -7.41 37.69
N VAL A 84 1.37 -8.38 37.68
CA VAL A 84 1.03 -9.19 38.87
C VAL A 84 2.24 -9.98 39.41
N GLU A 85 3.23 -10.29 38.56
CA GLU A 85 4.46 -10.99 38.99
C GLU A 85 5.54 -10.05 39.58
N GLY A 86 5.28 -8.75 39.71
CA GLY A 86 6.17 -7.80 40.40
C GLY A 86 7.47 -7.47 39.66
N LYS A 87 7.56 -7.74 38.35
CA LYS A 87 8.79 -7.59 37.56
C LYS A 87 9.04 -6.19 37.00
N THR A 88 8.07 -5.26 37.01
CA THR A 88 8.28 -3.95 36.33
C THR A 88 7.55 -2.80 37.03
N CYS A 89 8.26 -1.69 37.26
CA CYS A 89 7.66 -0.40 37.58
C CYS A 89 6.85 0.10 36.38
N ALA A 90 5.64 0.63 36.60
CA ALA A 90 4.75 1.08 35.52
C ALA A 90 5.28 2.36 34.84
N THR A 91 6.24 2.21 33.92
CA THR A 91 6.71 3.31 33.07
C THR A 91 5.91 3.32 31.77
N ILE A 92 5.68 4.50 31.17
CA ILE A 92 5.03 4.63 29.84
C ILE A 92 5.79 3.82 28.78
N LEU A 93 7.11 3.69 28.91
CA LEU A 93 7.95 2.90 28.02
C LEU A 93 7.58 1.42 28.04
N ASP A 94 7.25 0.86 29.21
CA ASP A 94 6.90 -0.55 29.37
C ASP A 94 5.55 -0.86 28.71
N VAL A 95 4.57 0.04 28.85
CA VAL A 95 3.29 -0.06 28.14
C VAL A 95 3.50 -0.04 26.62
N PHE A 96 4.39 0.82 26.12
CA PHE A 96 4.72 0.86 24.69
C PHE A 96 5.45 -0.41 24.22
N LEU A 97 6.34 -0.98 25.03
CA LEU A 97 6.99 -2.26 24.73
C LEU A 97 5.99 -3.41 24.70
N THR A 98 5.05 -3.47 25.64
CA THR A 98 3.95 -4.46 25.61
C THR A 98 3.08 -4.26 24.37
N PHE A 99 2.82 -3.03 23.95
CA PHE A 99 2.10 -2.75 22.70
C PHE A 99 2.85 -3.27 21.47
N LEU A 100 4.16 -3.03 21.37
CA LEU A 100 4.98 -3.59 20.30
C LEU A 100 4.96 -5.12 20.32
N LYS A 101 5.06 -5.74 21.51
CA LYS A 101 4.93 -7.19 21.69
C LYS A 101 3.58 -7.69 21.16
N THR A 102 2.46 -7.03 21.46
CA THR A 102 1.15 -7.41 20.91
C THR A 102 1.06 -7.28 19.39
N LEU A 103 1.71 -6.28 18.78
CA LEU A 103 1.77 -6.14 17.32
C LEU A 103 2.58 -7.26 16.67
N THR A 104 3.72 -7.63 17.25
CA THR A 104 4.52 -8.77 16.79
C THR A 104 3.72 -10.07 16.89
N MET A 105 3.00 -10.28 17.99
CA MET A 105 2.12 -11.45 18.16
C MET A 105 0.94 -11.46 17.16
N MET A 106 0.40 -10.29 16.76
CA MET A 106 -0.65 -10.19 15.74
C MET A 106 -0.18 -10.69 14.37
N ILE A 107 1.09 -10.44 14.02
CA ILE A 107 1.69 -10.91 12.76
C ILE A 107 1.87 -12.44 12.75
N GLY A 108 1.75 -13.09 13.92
CA GLY A 108 1.89 -14.53 14.10
C GLY A 108 3.26 -14.94 14.62
N GLU A 109 4.13 -13.98 14.92
CA GLU A 109 5.41 -14.23 15.59
C GLU A 109 5.15 -14.41 17.10
N LEU A 110 4.96 -15.66 17.51
CA LEU A 110 4.95 -16.06 18.90
C LEU A 110 6.34 -16.55 19.27
N ASP A 111 7.12 -15.70 19.94
CA ASP A 111 8.41 -16.10 20.50
C ASP A 111 8.15 -16.95 21.74
N TYR A 112 8.01 -18.27 21.53
CA TYR A 112 7.90 -19.27 22.59
C TYR A 112 9.29 -19.51 23.22
N THR A 113 9.90 -18.45 23.74
CA THR A 113 11.11 -18.58 24.53
C THR A 113 10.80 -19.34 25.82
N GLU A 114 11.77 -20.07 26.37
CA GLU A 114 11.64 -20.76 27.66
C GLU A 114 11.18 -19.80 28.78
N GLU A 115 11.62 -18.54 28.74
CA GLU A 115 11.14 -17.48 29.65
C GLU A 115 9.64 -17.20 29.50
N PHE A 116 9.12 -17.17 28.27
CA PHE A 116 7.70 -16.95 28.00
C PHE A 116 6.85 -18.13 28.48
N VAL A 117 7.31 -19.36 28.29
CA VAL A 117 6.62 -20.56 28.79
C VAL A 117 6.61 -20.61 30.31
N GLN A 118 7.71 -20.18 30.95
CA GLN A 118 7.81 -20.11 32.40
C GLN A 118 6.95 -18.98 32.98
N GLN A 119 6.85 -17.83 32.30
CA GLN A 119 5.88 -16.78 32.60
C GLN A 119 4.45 -17.32 32.49
N LEU A 120 4.10 -17.96 31.36
CA LEU A 120 2.76 -18.50 31.12
C LEU A 120 2.34 -19.48 32.22
N ARG A 121 3.26 -20.32 32.70
CA ARG A 121 3.00 -21.30 33.77
C ARG A 121 2.69 -20.67 35.13
N ASN A 122 3.25 -19.49 35.39
CA ASN A 122 3.10 -18.78 36.65
C ASN A 122 1.93 -17.79 36.63
N LEU A 123 1.38 -17.51 35.45
CA LEU A 123 0.22 -16.65 35.26
C LEU A 123 -1.06 -17.31 35.79
N PRO A 124 -1.99 -16.53 36.37
CA PRO A 124 -3.28 -17.06 36.81
C PRO A 124 -4.09 -17.58 35.62
N PHE A 125 -4.97 -18.55 35.88
CA PHE A 125 -5.82 -19.17 34.86
C PHE A 125 -6.56 -18.17 33.96
N THR A 126 -6.93 -17.02 34.50
CA THR A 126 -7.55 -15.90 33.77
C THR A 126 -6.70 -15.39 32.60
N SER A 127 -5.38 -15.32 32.75
CA SER A 127 -4.47 -14.82 31.72
C SER A 127 -4.34 -15.80 30.55
N HIS A 128 -4.42 -17.12 30.80
CA HIS A 128 -4.48 -18.11 29.73
C HIS A 128 -5.72 -17.95 28.87
N ILE A 129 -6.88 -17.67 29.48
CA ILE A 129 -8.13 -17.43 28.74
C ILE A 129 -7.99 -16.18 27.87
N ILE A 130 -7.45 -15.08 28.42
CA ILE A 130 -7.22 -13.83 27.69
C ILE A 130 -6.28 -14.07 26.50
N PHE A 131 -5.21 -14.85 26.70
CA PHE A 131 -4.27 -15.19 25.64
C PHE A 131 -4.91 -16.02 24.53
N ILE A 132 -5.70 -17.05 24.86
CA ILE A 132 -6.43 -17.85 23.86
C ILE A 132 -7.41 -16.97 23.07
N LEU A 133 -8.15 -16.09 23.77
CA LEU A 133 -9.07 -15.15 23.12
C LEU A 133 -8.33 -14.20 22.17
N PHE A 134 -7.16 -13.71 22.56
CA PHE A 134 -6.30 -12.89 21.71
C PHE A 134 -5.85 -13.66 20.45
N VAL A 135 -5.41 -14.91 20.58
CA VAL A 135 -5.00 -15.72 19.43
C VAL A 135 -6.16 -15.89 18.45
N ILE A 136 -7.36 -16.19 18.94
CA ILE A 136 -8.53 -16.37 18.08
C ILE A 136 -8.94 -15.04 17.42
N MET A 137 -9.11 -13.97 18.20
CA MET A 137 -9.65 -12.70 17.72
C MET A 137 -8.65 -11.90 16.88
N VAL A 138 -7.39 -11.84 17.30
CA VAL A 138 -6.38 -10.97 16.70
C VAL A 138 -5.49 -11.76 15.72
N ALA A 139 -4.83 -12.82 16.19
CA ALA A 139 -3.88 -13.55 15.35
C ALA A 139 -4.58 -14.32 14.21
N ILE A 140 -5.77 -14.88 14.46
CA ILE A 140 -6.52 -15.64 13.45
C ILE A 140 -7.52 -14.76 12.72
N ILE A 141 -8.53 -14.21 13.42
CA ILE A 141 -9.63 -13.50 12.76
C ILE A 141 -9.15 -12.18 12.14
N LEU A 142 -8.51 -11.30 12.92
CA LEU A 142 -8.10 -9.98 12.44
C LEU A 142 -7.02 -10.08 11.35
N SER A 143 -5.99 -10.91 11.55
CA SER A 143 -4.93 -11.10 10.55
C SER A 143 -5.50 -11.60 9.21
N ASN A 144 -6.35 -12.63 9.24
CA ASN A 144 -6.97 -13.16 8.03
C ASN A 144 -7.94 -12.16 7.39
N LEU A 145 -8.65 -11.34 8.17
CA LEU A 145 -9.50 -10.28 7.64
C LEU A 145 -8.69 -9.23 6.87
N LEU A 146 -7.54 -8.81 7.40
CA LEU A 146 -6.66 -7.84 6.76
C LEU A 146 -6.11 -8.39 5.43
N VAL A 147 -5.72 -9.67 5.42
CA VAL A 147 -5.28 -10.36 4.18
C VAL A 147 -6.42 -10.50 3.18
N ALA A 148 -7.59 -10.96 3.63
CA ALA A 148 -8.76 -11.16 2.76
C ALA A 148 -9.22 -9.85 2.11
N LEU A 149 -9.24 -8.75 2.87
CA LEU A 149 -9.60 -7.43 2.34
C LEU A 149 -8.55 -6.91 1.37
N ALA A 150 -7.25 -7.05 1.69
CA ALA A 150 -6.18 -6.68 0.77
C ALA A 150 -6.30 -7.45 -0.56
N VAL A 151 -6.58 -8.75 -0.51
CA VAL A 151 -6.76 -9.58 -1.72
C VAL A 151 -7.99 -9.17 -2.51
N ASN A 152 -9.13 -8.94 -1.86
CA ASN A 152 -10.37 -8.51 -2.52
C ASN A 152 -10.22 -7.14 -3.20
N ASP A 153 -9.55 -6.19 -2.55
CA ASP A 153 -9.29 -4.86 -3.10
C ASP A 153 -8.33 -4.92 -4.30
N VAL A 154 -7.30 -5.78 -4.26
CA VAL A 154 -6.40 -6.01 -5.42
C VAL A 154 -7.15 -6.63 -6.59
N GLN A 155 -8.02 -7.61 -6.34
CA GLN A 155 -8.78 -8.29 -7.40
C GLN A 155 -9.78 -7.35 -8.09
N SER A 156 -10.56 -6.59 -7.31
CA SER A 156 -11.54 -5.63 -7.84
C SER A 156 -10.87 -4.49 -8.63
N LEU A 157 -9.69 -4.03 -8.20
CA LEU A 157 -8.92 -3.03 -8.93
C LEU A 157 -8.37 -3.58 -10.25
N ARG A 158 -7.89 -4.83 -10.26
CA ARG A 158 -7.36 -5.48 -11.47
C ARG A 158 -8.43 -5.73 -12.53
N SER A 159 -9.63 -6.16 -12.14
CA SER A 159 -10.74 -6.37 -13.07
C SER A 159 -11.22 -5.05 -13.69
N SER A 160 -11.32 -4.00 -12.87
CA SER A 160 -11.68 -2.64 -13.33
C SER A 160 -10.66 -2.09 -14.33
N ALA A 161 -9.35 -2.17 -14.01
CA ALA A 161 -8.29 -1.73 -14.90
C ALA A 161 -8.24 -2.55 -16.21
N HIS A 162 -8.55 -3.85 -16.15
CA HIS A 162 -8.63 -4.69 -17.35
C HIS A 162 -9.77 -4.27 -18.27
N LEU A 163 -10.95 -3.98 -17.70
CA LEU A 163 -12.11 -3.51 -18.44
C LEU A 163 -11.86 -2.12 -19.06
N GLU A 164 -11.29 -1.19 -18.30
CA GLU A 164 -10.92 0.14 -18.79
C GLU A 164 -9.93 0.06 -19.95
N ARG A 165 -8.94 -0.86 -19.87
CA ARG A 165 -8.01 -1.12 -20.97
C ARG A 165 -8.72 -1.64 -22.22
N LEU A 166 -9.68 -2.55 -22.07
CA LEU A 166 -10.47 -3.07 -23.20
C LEU A 166 -11.33 -1.97 -23.84
N ILE A 167 -11.96 -1.11 -23.04
CA ILE A 167 -12.72 0.05 -23.56
C ILE A 167 -11.80 0.96 -24.37
N LYS A 168 -10.61 1.28 -23.84
CA LYS A 168 -9.64 2.13 -24.55
C LYS A 168 -9.14 1.50 -25.84
N GLN A 169 -8.93 0.19 -25.87
CA GLN A 169 -8.58 -0.52 -27.10
C GLN A 169 -9.71 -0.48 -28.13
N MET A 170 -10.96 -0.63 -27.70
CA MET A 170 -12.13 -0.52 -28.58
C MET A 170 -12.28 0.89 -29.15
N GLU A 171 -12.13 1.93 -28.32
CA GLU A 171 -12.21 3.34 -28.73
C GLU A 171 -11.15 3.65 -29.80
N LEU A 172 -9.90 3.18 -29.60
CA LEU A 172 -8.84 3.34 -30.59
C LEU A 172 -9.15 2.61 -31.91
N VAL A 173 -9.70 1.40 -31.85
CA VAL A 173 -10.10 0.65 -33.06
C VAL A 173 -11.23 1.38 -33.79
N TYR A 174 -12.22 1.89 -33.06
CA TYR A 174 -13.33 2.65 -33.63
C TYR A 174 -12.86 3.94 -34.32
N ASP A 175 -11.99 4.71 -33.68
CA ASP A 175 -11.40 5.92 -34.26
C ASP A 175 -10.58 5.63 -35.52
N MET A 176 -9.82 4.52 -35.51
CA MET A 176 -9.09 4.04 -36.69
C MET A 176 -10.03 3.65 -37.83
N GLU A 177 -11.11 2.92 -37.55
CA GLU A 177 -12.11 2.53 -38.55
C GLU A 177 -12.78 3.77 -39.17
N GLN A 178 -13.23 4.71 -38.34
CA GLN A 178 -13.87 5.94 -38.80
C GLN A 178 -12.93 6.79 -39.67
N SER A 179 -11.66 6.92 -39.27
CA SER A 179 -10.64 7.59 -40.07
C SER A 179 -10.40 6.88 -41.41
N PHE A 180 -10.36 5.55 -41.43
CA PHE A 180 -10.16 4.77 -42.66
C PHE A 180 -11.34 4.89 -43.63
N TYR A 181 -12.58 4.79 -43.14
CA TYR A 181 -13.76 5.02 -43.96
C TYR A 181 -13.76 6.44 -44.53
N GLY A 182 -13.52 7.46 -43.71
CA GLY A 182 -13.43 8.86 -44.16
C GLY A 182 -12.36 9.09 -45.23
N MET A 183 -11.17 8.50 -45.05
CA MET A 183 -10.07 8.56 -46.02
C MET A 183 -10.43 7.87 -47.35
N SER A 184 -11.10 6.71 -47.28
CA SER A 184 -11.58 5.98 -48.47
C SER A 184 -12.59 6.80 -49.28
N TYR A 185 -13.57 7.42 -48.62
CA TYR A 185 -14.54 8.30 -49.29
C TYR A 185 -13.85 9.50 -49.96
N LEU A 186 -12.87 10.11 -49.29
CA LEU A 186 -12.10 11.24 -49.83
C LEU A 186 -11.25 10.83 -51.05
N LEU A 187 -10.62 9.65 -50.99
CA LEU A 187 -9.85 9.09 -52.11
C LEU A 187 -10.72 8.80 -53.33
N VAL A 188 -11.90 8.18 -53.13
CA VAL A 188 -12.84 7.92 -54.24
C VAL A 188 -13.30 9.23 -54.87
N HIS A 189 -13.64 10.23 -54.07
CA HIS A 189 -14.10 11.52 -54.60
C HIS A 189 -12.98 12.29 -55.32
N LEU A 190 -11.75 12.28 -54.79
CA LEU A 190 -10.58 12.84 -55.47
C LEU A 190 -10.28 12.12 -56.79
N HIS A 191 -10.43 10.80 -56.84
CA HIS A 191 -10.21 10.01 -58.05
C HIS A 191 -11.28 10.31 -59.12
N LEU A 192 -12.55 10.42 -58.71
CA LEU A 192 -13.66 10.81 -59.58
C LEU A 192 -13.51 12.26 -60.09
N ALA A 193 -13.12 13.19 -59.24
CA ALA A 193 -12.84 14.58 -59.63
C ALA A 193 -11.66 14.67 -60.61
N ARG A 194 -10.63 13.84 -60.41
CA ARG A 194 -9.48 13.74 -61.33
C ARG A 194 -9.89 13.15 -62.69
N PHE A 195 -10.73 12.12 -62.74
CA PHE A 195 -11.24 11.54 -63.99
C PHE A 195 -12.16 12.48 -64.76
N SER A 196 -13.06 13.19 -64.07
CA SER A 196 -13.93 14.22 -64.68
C SER A 196 -13.11 15.28 -65.41
N LYS A 197 -11.99 15.71 -64.82
CA LYS A 197 -11.09 16.71 -65.41
C LYS A 197 -10.34 16.20 -66.66
N TYR A 198 -10.11 14.89 -66.76
CA TYR A 198 -9.51 14.27 -67.96
C TYR A 198 -10.51 14.13 -69.12
N THR A 199 -11.79 13.84 -68.84
CA THR A 199 -12.81 13.70 -69.89
C THR A 199 -13.23 15.04 -70.49
N THR A 200 -13.23 16.13 -69.71
CA THR A 200 -13.55 17.47 -70.25
C THR A 200 -12.46 18.04 -71.16
N ASN A 201 -11.20 17.62 -70.99
CA ASN A 201 -10.09 18.02 -71.85
C ASN A 201 -10.01 17.19 -73.15
N ALA A 202 -10.62 16.00 -73.19
CA ALA A 202 -10.66 15.16 -74.39
C ALA A 202 -11.78 15.55 -75.38
N THR A 203 -12.78 16.32 -74.95
CA THR A 203 -13.90 16.80 -75.79
C THR A 203 -13.67 18.19 -76.41
N ASN A 204 -12.49 18.79 -76.22
CA ASN A 204 -12.13 20.12 -76.73
C ASN A 204 -11.13 20.09 -77.92
N TYR A 205 -11.04 18.96 -78.63
CA TYR A 205 -10.34 18.86 -79.93
C TYR A 205 -11.29 18.40 -81.02
#